data_AF-A0A7S0YS48-F1
#
_entry.id   AF-A0A7S0YS48-F1
#
_cell.length_a   1.000
_cell.length_b   1.000
_cell.length_c   1.000
_cell.angle_alpha   90.00
_cell.angle_beta   90.00
_cell.angle_gamma   90.00
#
_symmetry.space_group_name_H-M   'P 1'
#
loop_
_entity.id
_entity.type
_entity.pdbx_description
1 polymer ?
#
loop_
_entity_poly.entity_id
_entity_poly.type
_entity_poly.pdbx_seq_one_letter_code
_entity_poly.pdbx_strand_id
1 'polypeptide(L)'
;ALFKGGDLKGAVDAYTRALQEDEGMYQVWSNRAACHLSMEDYPSCVEDCTRALNLVDPAQARQSRLCLRILVRRGTAHCWAGDFPRGREDLKRALLIDTSNRQLRDDLGMLVTTTGAASSLQEFMEGKLPDPKQAAMAALQAAGVQGP
;
A
#
# COMPACT_ATOMS: atom_id res chain seq x y z
N ALA A 1 -1.77 -3.89 -20.38
CA ALA A 1 -1.08 -3.30 -19.21
C ALA A 1 -1.16 -1.77 -19.33
N LEU A 2 -2.05 -1.13 -18.56
CA LEU A 2 -2.37 0.31 -18.66
C LEU A 2 -1.70 1.12 -17.53
N PHE A 3 -0.40 0.87 -17.32
CA PHE A 3 0.42 1.61 -16.36
C PHE A 3 1.73 2.02 -17.05
N LYS A 4 1.65 3.08 -17.88
CA LYS A 4 2.80 3.87 -18.31
C LYS A 4 2.48 5.35 -18.10
N GLY A 5 2.61 5.78 -16.84
CA GLY A 5 3.17 7.08 -16.44
C GLY A 5 2.61 8.39 -17.02
N GLY A 6 1.32 8.52 -17.31
CA GLY A 6 0.78 9.81 -17.79
C GLY A 6 -0.51 10.26 -17.12
N ASP A 7 -1.46 9.34 -16.94
CA ASP A 7 -2.82 9.71 -16.55
C ASP A 7 -3.36 8.84 -15.41
N LEU A 8 -2.87 9.11 -14.19
CA LEU A 8 -3.38 8.46 -12.99
C LEU A 8 -4.84 8.84 -12.73
N LYS A 9 -5.25 10.07 -13.11
CA LYS A 9 -6.62 10.56 -12.93
C LYS A 9 -7.60 9.83 -13.87
N GLY A 10 -7.26 9.72 -15.15
CA GLY A 10 -8.05 8.94 -16.11
C GLY A 10 -8.15 7.45 -15.74
N ALA A 11 -7.10 6.89 -15.13
CA ALA A 11 -7.18 5.52 -14.58
C ALA A 11 -8.16 5.43 -13.40
N VAL A 12 -8.13 6.38 -12.47
CA VAL A 12 -9.10 6.46 -11.36
C VAL A 12 -10.52 6.60 -11.89
N ASP A 13 -10.75 7.45 -12.90
CA ASP A 13 -12.06 7.63 -13.51
C ASP A 13 -12.55 6.33 -14.18
N ALA A 14 -11.69 5.67 -14.93
CA ALA A 14 -12.00 4.39 -15.57
C ALA A 14 -12.35 3.30 -14.53
N TYR A 15 -11.58 3.19 -13.45
CA TYR A 15 -11.88 2.26 -12.36
C TYR A 15 -13.17 2.63 -11.62
N THR A 16 -13.44 3.92 -11.42
CA THR A 16 -14.67 4.39 -10.79
C THR A 16 -15.89 4.00 -11.62
N ARG A 17 -15.82 4.16 -12.95
CA ARG A 17 -16.90 3.69 -13.85
C ARG A 17 -17.07 2.18 -13.80
N ALA A 18 -15.98 1.41 -13.76
CA ALA A 18 -16.07 -0.05 -13.62
C ALA A 18 -16.73 -0.47 -12.29
N LEU A 19 -16.43 0.24 -11.20
CA LEU A 19 -17.02 0.00 -9.88
C LEU A 19 -18.50 0.41 -9.81
N GLN A 20 -18.95 1.38 -10.62
CA GLN A 20 -20.37 1.72 -10.71
C GLN A 20 -21.20 0.59 -11.34
N GLU A 21 -20.61 -0.17 -12.26
CA GLU A 21 -21.26 -1.34 -12.87
C GLU A 21 -21.23 -2.55 -11.94
N ASP A 22 -20.10 -2.79 -11.27
CA ASP A 22 -19.94 -3.90 -10.31
C ASP A 22 -18.99 -3.53 -9.17
N GLU A 23 -19.57 -3.27 -8.00
CA GLU A 23 -18.82 -2.98 -6.77
C GLU A 23 -18.15 -4.24 -6.18
N GLY A 24 -18.49 -5.45 -6.63
CA GLY A 24 -17.93 -6.72 -6.15
C GLY A 24 -16.50 -6.99 -6.62
N MET A 25 -15.99 -6.19 -7.57
CA MET A 25 -14.68 -6.38 -8.18
C MET A 25 -13.53 -5.89 -7.28
N TYR A 26 -13.18 -6.64 -6.24
CA TYR A 26 -12.09 -6.31 -5.30
C TYR A 26 -10.72 -6.04 -5.97
N GLN A 27 -10.49 -6.61 -7.17
CA GLN A 27 -9.29 -6.34 -7.97
C GLN A 27 -9.27 -4.91 -8.52
N VAL A 28 -10.43 -4.38 -8.93
CA VAL A 28 -10.59 -3.01 -9.41
C VAL A 28 -10.38 -2.03 -8.27
N TRP A 29 -10.95 -2.29 -7.10
CA TRP A 29 -10.67 -1.53 -5.87
C TRP A 29 -9.16 -1.51 -5.55
N SER A 30 -8.47 -2.65 -5.65
CA SER A 30 -7.01 -2.72 -5.42
C SER A 30 -6.20 -1.90 -6.43
N ASN A 31 -6.62 -1.88 -7.69
CA ASN A 31 -5.96 -1.10 -8.74
C ASN A 31 -6.22 0.40 -8.59
N ARG A 32 -7.45 0.80 -8.22
CA ARG A 32 -7.77 2.20 -7.92
C ARG A 32 -7.00 2.71 -6.70
N ALA A 33 -6.89 1.90 -5.65
CA ALA A 33 -6.03 2.21 -4.50
C ALA A 33 -4.56 2.43 -4.90
N ALA A 34 -4.05 1.68 -5.89
CA ALA A 34 -2.70 1.88 -6.40
C ALA A 34 -2.50 3.26 -7.02
N CYS A 35 -3.50 3.74 -7.75
CA CYS A 35 -3.51 5.08 -8.33
C CYS A 35 -3.53 6.14 -7.21
N HIS A 36 -4.44 6.02 -6.24
CA HIS A 36 -4.50 6.95 -5.09
C HIS A 36 -3.20 7.00 -4.30
N LEU A 37 -2.57 5.85 -4.03
CA LEU A 37 -1.27 5.80 -3.38
C LEU A 37 -0.18 6.53 -4.18
N SER A 38 -0.20 6.40 -5.51
CA SER A 38 0.75 7.06 -6.41
C SER A 38 0.50 8.57 -6.53
N MET A 39 -0.73 9.01 -6.27
CA MET A 39 -1.13 10.43 -6.22
C MET A 39 -0.96 11.04 -4.82
N GLU A 40 -0.44 10.29 -3.84
CA GLU A 40 -0.32 10.72 -2.43
C GLU A 40 -1.68 10.98 -1.75
N ASP A 41 -2.75 10.46 -2.33
CA ASP A 41 -4.09 10.47 -1.78
C ASP A 41 -4.28 9.28 -0.84
N TYR A 42 -3.64 9.37 0.32
CA TYR A 42 -3.64 8.30 1.31
C TYR A 42 -5.03 7.97 1.86
N PRO A 43 -5.93 8.94 2.15
CA PRO A 43 -7.28 8.64 2.62
C PRO A 43 -8.07 7.75 1.65
N SER A 44 -8.14 8.12 0.36
CA SER A 44 -8.86 7.33 -0.63
C SER A 44 -8.21 5.97 -0.89
N CYS A 45 -6.87 5.89 -0.83
CA CYS A 45 -6.18 4.60 -0.88
C CYS A 45 -6.60 3.66 0.26
N VAL A 46 -6.71 4.17 1.48
CA VAL A 46 -7.11 3.38 2.65
C VAL A 46 -8.55 2.90 2.52
N GLU A 47 -9.45 3.75 2.04
CA GLU A 47 -10.86 3.40 1.80
C GLU A 47 -10.98 2.29 0.76
N ASP A 48 -10.35 2.45 -0.41
CA ASP A 48 -10.39 1.46 -1.49
C ASP A 48 -9.82 0.11 -1.07
N CYS A 49 -8.69 0.13 -0.35
CA CYS A 49 -8.09 -1.09 0.17
C CYS A 49 -8.98 -1.77 1.22
N THR A 50 -9.69 -0.99 2.05
CA THR A 50 -10.62 -1.52 3.05
C THR A 50 -11.84 -2.15 2.37
N ARG A 51 -12.39 -1.51 1.34
CA ARG A 51 -13.46 -2.08 0.51
C ARG A 51 -13.01 -3.38 -0.15
N ALA A 52 -11.83 -3.40 -0.77
CA ALA A 52 -11.27 -4.59 -1.37
C ALA A 52 -11.12 -5.74 -0.37
N LEU A 53 -10.60 -5.48 0.84
CA LEU A 53 -10.44 -6.52 1.88
C LEU A 53 -11.77 -7.06 2.40
N ASN A 54 -12.82 -6.24 2.47
CA ASN A 54 -14.15 -6.69 2.89
C ASN A 54 -14.83 -7.58 1.85
N LEU A 55 -14.47 -7.45 0.58
CA LEU A 55 -15.01 -8.23 -0.53
C LEU A 55 -14.25 -9.54 -0.78
N VAL A 56 -12.99 -9.63 -0.33
CA VAL A 56 -12.22 -10.87 -0.45
C VAL A 56 -12.72 -11.89 0.57
N ASP A 57 -13.08 -13.08 0.08
CA ASP A 57 -13.42 -14.22 0.93
C ASP A 57 -12.27 -14.51 1.93
N PRO A 58 -12.53 -14.58 3.25
CA PRO A 58 -11.52 -14.89 4.26
C PRO A 58 -10.70 -16.15 3.97
N ALA A 59 -11.29 -17.14 3.31
CA ALA A 59 -10.59 -18.36 2.89
C ALA A 59 -9.54 -18.08 1.80
N GLN A 60 -9.88 -17.23 0.83
CA GLN A 60 -8.96 -16.80 -0.23
C GLN A 60 -7.94 -15.77 0.26
N ALA A 61 -8.29 -14.94 1.25
CA ALA A 61 -7.43 -13.88 1.77
C ALA A 61 -6.07 -14.40 2.25
N ARG A 62 -6.04 -15.60 2.86
CA ARG A 62 -4.81 -16.21 3.39
C ARG A 62 -3.87 -16.76 2.31
N GLN A 63 -4.37 -17.01 1.10
CA GLN A 63 -3.59 -17.61 0.00
C GLN A 63 -3.39 -16.66 -1.18
N SER A 64 -4.08 -15.51 -1.16
CA SER A 64 -4.10 -14.59 -2.28
C SER A 64 -2.96 -13.57 -2.19
N ARG A 65 -2.05 -13.63 -3.17
CA ARG A 65 -1.04 -12.58 -3.43
C ARG A 65 -1.68 -11.19 -3.59
N LEU A 66 -2.94 -11.13 -4.00
CA LEU A 66 -3.67 -9.86 -4.07
C LEU A 66 -3.99 -9.33 -2.68
N CYS A 67 -4.43 -10.17 -1.75
CA CYS A 67 -4.68 -9.76 -0.36
C CYS A 67 -3.40 -9.23 0.29
N LEU A 68 -2.26 -9.89 0.06
CA LEU A 68 -0.96 -9.37 0.49
C LEU A 68 -0.73 -7.97 -0.08
N ARG A 69 -0.94 -7.77 -1.39
CA ARG A 69 -0.73 -6.46 -2.03
C ARG A 69 -1.66 -5.38 -1.47
N ILE A 70 -2.93 -5.72 -1.20
CA ILE A 70 -3.90 -4.78 -0.62
C ILE A 70 -3.48 -4.38 0.80
N LEU A 71 -3.10 -5.34 1.64
CA LEU A 71 -2.60 -5.08 3.00
C LEU A 71 -1.35 -4.22 2.99
N VAL A 72 -0.39 -4.52 2.11
CA VAL A 72 0.83 -3.70 1.98
C VAL A 72 0.49 -2.27 1.55
N ARG A 73 -0.34 -2.09 0.52
CA ARG A 73 -0.76 -0.75 0.06
C ARG A 73 -1.44 0.04 1.18
N ARG A 74 -2.38 -0.58 1.91
CA ARG A 74 -3.09 0.07 3.02
C ARG A 74 -2.16 0.40 4.18
N GLY A 75 -1.26 -0.53 4.51
CA GLY A 75 -0.27 -0.35 5.56
C GLY A 75 0.69 0.80 5.25
N THR A 76 1.19 0.85 4.01
CA THR A 76 1.99 1.95 3.50
C THR A 76 1.21 3.27 3.57
N ALA A 77 -0.02 3.33 3.05
CA ALA A 77 -0.85 4.54 3.11
C ALA A 77 -1.08 5.03 4.55
N HIS A 78 -1.27 4.13 5.51
CA HIS A 78 -1.38 4.49 6.93
C HIS A 78 -0.09 5.09 7.48
N CYS A 79 1.07 4.51 7.18
CA CYS A 79 2.37 5.08 7.58
C CYS A 79 2.58 6.48 6.99
N TRP A 80 2.24 6.68 5.72
CA TRP A 80 2.32 7.98 5.06
C TRP A 80 1.35 9.02 5.60
N ALA A 81 0.17 8.58 6.04
CA ALA A 81 -0.80 9.41 6.74
C ALA A 81 -0.40 9.69 8.22
N GLY A 82 0.72 9.14 8.71
CA GLY A 82 1.19 9.28 10.09
C GLY A 82 0.57 8.29 11.09
N ASP A 83 -0.31 7.39 10.63
CA ASP A 83 -0.91 6.33 11.45
C ASP A 83 -0.05 5.06 11.42
N PHE A 84 1.13 5.15 12.01
CA PHE A 84 2.06 4.02 12.13
C PHE A 84 1.49 2.81 12.87
N PRO A 85 0.66 2.95 13.94
CA PRO A 85 0.03 1.80 14.59
C PRO A 85 -0.82 0.95 13.65
N ARG A 86 -1.69 1.57 12.84
CA ARG A 86 -2.51 0.83 11.86
C ARG A 86 -1.66 0.30 10.72
N GLY A 87 -0.70 1.08 10.24
CA GLY A 87 0.22 0.66 9.18
C GLY A 87 0.99 -0.61 9.55
N ARG A 88 1.51 -0.66 10.78
CA ARG A 88 2.21 -1.82 11.33
C ARG A 88 1.32 -3.05 11.40
N GLU A 89 0.06 -2.91 11.79
CA GLU A 89 -0.86 -4.06 11.89
C GLU A 89 -1.13 -4.68 10.53
N ASP A 90 -1.35 -3.86 9.50
CA ASP A 90 -1.57 -4.35 8.14
C ASP A 90 -0.35 -5.05 7.57
N LEU A 91 0.86 -4.54 7.82
CA LEU A 91 2.09 -5.19 7.40
C LEU A 91 2.33 -6.51 8.14
N LYS A 92 1.93 -6.62 9.42
CA LYS A 92 2.01 -7.91 10.15
C LYS A 92 1.10 -8.95 9.51
N ARG A 93 -0.13 -8.55 9.16
CA ARG A 93 -1.08 -9.42 8.47
C ARG A 93 -0.57 -9.82 7.09
N ALA A 94 0.10 -8.91 6.38
CA ALA A 94 0.75 -9.23 5.11
C ALA A 94 1.90 -10.26 5.28
N LEU A 95 2.72 -10.11 6.33
CA LEU A 95 3.81 -11.04 6.65
C LEU A 95 3.30 -12.43 7.06
N LEU A 96 2.09 -12.54 7.63
CA LEU A 96 1.46 -13.84 7.90
C LEU A 96 1.07 -14.59 6.61
N ILE A 97 0.82 -13.87 5.51
CA ILE A 97 0.50 -14.46 4.20
C ILE A 97 1.79 -14.90 3.49
N ASP A 98 2.83 -14.05 3.53
CA ASP A 98 4.15 -14.36 2.99
C ASP A 98 5.22 -14.17 4.05
N THR A 99 5.43 -15.23 4.83
CA THR A 99 6.42 -15.27 5.91
C THR A 99 7.86 -15.27 5.38
N SER A 100 8.06 -15.55 4.09
CA SER A 100 9.39 -15.54 3.46
C SER A 100 9.82 -14.15 3.03
N ASN A 101 8.90 -13.19 2.99
CA ASN A 101 9.15 -11.85 2.50
C ASN A 101 10.10 -11.08 3.43
N ARG A 102 11.38 -11.04 3.04
CA ARG A 102 12.41 -10.32 3.79
C ARG A 102 12.13 -8.82 3.87
N GLN A 103 11.68 -8.22 2.77
CA GLN A 103 11.40 -6.79 2.70
C GLN A 103 10.33 -6.39 3.72
N LEU A 104 9.20 -7.12 3.77
CA LEU A 104 8.14 -6.83 4.73
C LEU A 104 8.62 -6.96 6.18
N ARG A 105 9.51 -7.92 6.46
CA ARG A 105 10.10 -8.10 7.78
C ARG A 105 10.99 -6.92 8.16
N ASP A 106 11.81 -6.45 7.23
CA ASP A 106 12.73 -5.32 7.44
C ASP A 106 11.94 -4.01 7.62
N ASP A 107 10.92 -3.76 6.79
CA ASP A 107 10.03 -2.59 6.89
C ASP A 107 9.30 -2.55 8.24
N LEU A 108 8.84 -3.71 8.73
CA LEU A 108 8.22 -3.83 10.06
C LEU A 108 9.21 -3.57 11.19
N GLY A 109 10.46 -4.05 11.07
CA GLY A 109 11.53 -3.80 12.01
C GLY A 109 11.85 -2.31 12.12
N MET A 110 11.94 -1.63 10.97
CA MET A 110 12.11 -0.18 10.90
C MET A 110 10.93 0.57 11.55
N LEU A 111 9.69 0.16 11.29
CA LEU A 111 8.51 0.79 11.88
C LEU A 111 8.46 0.62 13.40
N VAL A 112 8.79 -0.56 13.93
CA VAL A 112 8.78 -0.85 15.37
C VAL A 112 9.86 -0.05 16.09
N THR A 113 11.06 0.04 15.53
CA THR A 113 12.16 0.82 16.09
C THR A 113 11.85 2.33 16.06
N THR A 114 11.31 2.83 14.95
CA THR A 114 10.93 4.24 14.80
C THR A 114 9.77 4.65 15.71
N THR A 115 8.76 3.78 15.90
CA THR A 115 7.61 4.08 16.80
C THR A 115 7.92 3.90 18.28
N GLY A 116 8.85 3.01 18.64
CA GLY A 116 9.32 2.84 20.02
C GLY A 116 10.19 4.01 20.50
N ALA A 117 10.87 4.69 19.58
CA ALA A 117 11.61 5.91 19.82
C ALA A 117 10.73 7.13 19.47
N ALA A 118 9.74 7.44 20.30
CA ALA A 118 8.73 8.48 20.09
C ALA A 118 9.30 9.86 19.69
N SER A 119 10.57 10.15 20.01
CA SER A 119 11.30 11.36 19.64
C SER A 119 11.60 11.47 18.14
N SER A 120 11.85 10.34 17.47
CA SER A 120 12.29 10.27 16.06
C SER A 120 11.15 10.48 15.06
N LEU A 121 9.92 10.32 15.53
CA LEU A 121 8.69 10.47 14.75
C LEU A 121 8.41 11.95 14.44
N GLN A 122 8.79 12.84 15.35
CA GLN A 122 8.78 14.29 15.15
C GLN A 122 9.89 14.73 14.19
N GLU A 123 11.09 14.13 14.28
CA GLU A 123 12.19 14.39 13.34
C GLU A 123 11.91 13.86 11.91
N PHE A 124 11.12 12.78 11.79
CA PHE A 124 10.56 12.27 10.53
C PHE A 124 9.57 13.27 9.91
N MET A 125 8.68 13.86 10.71
CA MET A 125 7.75 14.91 10.26
C MET A 125 8.45 16.25 9.95
N GLU A 126 9.58 16.52 10.60
CA GLU A 126 10.41 17.72 10.38
C GLU A 126 11.36 17.62 9.17
N GLY A 127 11.28 16.56 8.35
CA GLY A 127 11.92 16.51 7.04
C GLY A 127 13.44 16.32 7.03
N LYS A 128 14.02 15.71 8.08
CA LYS A 128 15.49 15.52 8.20
C LYS A 128 16.03 14.16 7.75
N LEU A 129 15.20 13.22 7.31
CA LEU A 129 15.63 11.97 6.66
C LEU A 129 15.22 11.99 5.18
N PRO A 130 15.99 11.31 4.30
CA PRO A 130 15.89 11.49 2.85
C PRO A 130 14.47 11.24 2.36
N ASP A 131 14.05 12.09 1.43
CA ASP A 131 12.72 12.17 0.85
C ASP A 131 12.07 10.78 0.79
N PRO A 132 10.98 10.55 1.52
CA PRO A 132 10.38 9.21 1.58
C PRO A 132 9.83 8.81 0.19
N LYS A 133 9.63 9.78 -0.72
CA LYS A 133 9.36 9.60 -2.16
C LYS A 133 10.52 8.89 -2.86
N GLN A 134 11.76 9.12 -2.42
CA GLN A 134 12.98 8.52 -2.94
C GLN A 134 13.28 7.16 -2.31
N ALA A 135 12.95 6.97 -1.02
CA ALA A 135 13.06 5.66 -0.35
C ALA A 135 12.00 4.65 -0.86
N ALA A 136 10.77 5.09 -1.09
CA ALA A 136 9.70 4.25 -1.64
C ALA A 136 9.83 4.01 -3.15
N MET A 137 10.31 5.01 -3.93
CA MET A 137 10.67 4.81 -5.34
C MET A 137 11.83 3.82 -5.48
N ALA A 138 12.86 3.90 -4.62
CA ALA A 138 13.96 2.94 -4.62
C ALA A 138 13.50 1.51 -4.27
N ALA A 139 12.55 1.36 -3.34
CA ALA A 139 11.94 0.07 -2.99
C ALA A 139 11.06 -0.50 -4.12
N LEU A 140 10.34 0.35 -4.86
CA LEU A 140 9.56 -0.04 -6.04
C LEU A 140 10.43 -0.34 -7.26
N GLN A 141 11.55 0.36 -7.44
CA GLN A 141 12.52 0.12 -8.52
C GLN A 141 13.38 -1.14 -8.25
N ALA A 142 13.67 -1.46 -6.99
CA ALA A 142 14.35 -2.71 -6.59
C ALA A 142 13.49 -3.97 -6.80
N ALA A 143 12.17 -3.83 -7.00
CA ALA A 143 11.24 -4.92 -7.31
C ALA A 143 11.23 -5.34 -8.80
N GLY A 144 12.12 -4.78 -9.64
CA GLY A 144 12.57 -5.42 -10.88
C GLY A 144 11.49 -5.82 -11.89
N VAL A 145 10.58 -4.91 -12.26
CA VAL A 145 9.84 -5.04 -13.53
C VAL A 145 10.24 -3.90 -14.47
N GLN A 146 11.28 -4.16 -15.27
CA GLN A 146 11.35 -3.75 -16.68
C GLN A 146 11.99 -4.90 -17.47
N GLY A 147 11.21 -5.52 -18.37
CA GLY A 147 11.76 -6.18 -19.56
C GLY A 147 11.85 -5.17 -20.72
N PRO A 148 12.27 -5.55 -21.94
CA PRO A 148 12.71 -6.87 -22.42
C PRO A 148 14.21 -7.15 -22.20
#